data_AF-A0A852DPV1-F1
#
_entry.id   AF-A0A852DPV1-F1
#
_cell.length_a   1.000
_cell.length_b   1.000
_cell.length_c   1.000
_cell.angle_alpha   90.00
_cell.angle_beta   90.00
_cell.angle_gamma   90.00
#
_symmetry.space_group_name_H-M   'P 1'
#
loop_
_entity.id
_entity.type
_entity.pdbx_description
1 polymer ?
#
loop_
_entity_poly.entity_id
_entity_poly.type
_entity_poly.pdbx_seq_one_letter_code
_entity_poly.pdbx_strand_id
1 'polypeptide(L)'
;NHIYQNKRMWSVYQMKKTGEELESFDITDFKKKFKTRLRSALKNVTITFKEYEDNAIWIRVAWGTPYKKPNQYKPSYVVYHSQTPYVFISSSVLKSTLPLLCQALIVASNYHEIREMELRSHSLNSLKDIVFKRYSQNFQTCTPKPLQGGNVEPENADIRIVEENRSEKERIHRLNQEVFGSGPHPKLEFAQYRLETMFKSDPKLDVLDKKEPFRCLVKFSSPHLLESLKSLAPAGMADAPLSPLLTCIPHKARNYFKIREKKGLYPESFVSP
;
A
#
# COMPACT_ATOMS: atom_id res chain seq x y z
N ASN A 1 -9.30 8.98 -18.94
CA ASN A 1 -8.80 8.71 -17.57
C ASN A 1 -7.67 7.70 -17.47
N HIS A 2 -7.44 6.81 -18.45
CA HIS A 2 -6.17 6.06 -18.54
C HIS A 2 -4.94 6.98 -18.70
N ILE A 3 -5.11 8.13 -19.34
CA ILE A 3 -4.05 9.13 -19.55
C ILE A 3 -3.79 9.97 -18.27
N TYR A 4 -4.73 10.00 -17.32
CA TYR A 4 -4.66 10.82 -16.10
C TYR A 4 -4.84 9.99 -14.82
N GLN A 5 -4.14 8.85 -14.74
CA GLN A 5 -4.26 7.91 -13.61
C GLN A 5 -3.89 8.58 -12.29
N ASN A 6 -2.91 9.49 -12.33
CA ASN A 6 -2.34 10.18 -11.17
C ASN A 6 -3.26 11.27 -10.59
N LYS A 7 -4.37 11.62 -11.24
CA LYS A 7 -5.32 12.61 -10.70
C LYS A 7 -6.20 12.05 -9.58
N ARG A 8 -6.24 10.72 -9.39
CA ARG A 8 -7.07 10.06 -8.39
C ARG A 8 -6.20 9.33 -7.39
N MET A 9 -6.69 9.28 -6.16
CA MET A 9 -6.12 8.41 -5.14
C MET A 9 -6.64 6.99 -5.35
N TRP A 10 -5.75 6.03 -5.40
CA TRP A 10 -6.02 4.62 -5.54
C TRP A 10 -5.80 3.91 -4.22
N SER A 11 -6.67 2.97 -3.89
CA SER A 11 -6.53 2.05 -2.76
C SER A 11 -6.37 0.63 -3.28
N VAL A 12 -5.49 -0.12 -2.64
CA VAL A 12 -5.24 -1.53 -2.99
C VAL A 12 -6.14 -2.44 -2.16
N TYR A 13 -6.73 -3.44 -2.80
CA TYR A 13 -7.50 -4.50 -2.18
C TYR A 13 -6.87 -5.85 -2.53
N GLN A 14 -6.85 -6.76 -1.57
CA GLN A 14 -6.41 -8.13 -1.76
C GLN A 14 -7.61 -9.07 -1.62
N MET A 15 -7.78 -9.95 -2.59
CA MET A 15 -8.78 -11.00 -2.60
C MET A 15 -8.17 -12.33 -2.18
N LYS A 16 -8.94 -13.18 -1.50
CA LYS A 16 -8.52 -14.52 -1.09
C LYS A 16 -9.50 -15.58 -1.59
N LYS A 17 -8.94 -16.65 -2.17
CA LYS A 17 -9.69 -17.87 -2.51
C LYS A 17 -9.58 -18.85 -1.34
N THR A 18 -10.65 -19.59 -1.09
CA THR A 18 -10.65 -20.72 -0.17
C THR A 18 -10.52 -21.98 -1.01
N GLY A 19 -9.28 -22.43 -1.26
CA GLY A 19 -8.99 -23.62 -2.07
C GLY A 19 -8.02 -23.37 -3.24
N GLU A 20 -7.32 -24.42 -3.66
CA GLU A 20 -6.37 -24.45 -4.78
C GLU A 20 -7.03 -24.79 -6.12
N GLU A 21 -8.29 -24.45 -6.32
CA GLU A 21 -8.92 -24.69 -7.62
C GLU A 21 -8.43 -23.65 -8.63
N LEU A 22 -7.61 -24.14 -9.56
CA LEU A 22 -7.16 -23.44 -10.74
C LEU A 22 -8.33 -23.29 -11.73
N GLU A 23 -9.34 -22.53 -11.35
CA GLU A 23 -10.42 -22.18 -12.27
C GLU A 23 -9.86 -21.31 -13.40
N SER A 24 -10.09 -21.75 -14.64
CA SER A 24 -9.83 -20.96 -15.83
C SER A 24 -10.64 -19.67 -15.78
N PHE A 25 -9.98 -18.52 -15.79
CA PHE A 25 -10.65 -17.22 -15.77
C PHE A 25 -11.19 -16.88 -17.17
N ASP A 26 -12.52 -16.90 -17.35
CA ASP A 26 -13.16 -16.33 -18.53
C ASP A 26 -13.59 -14.87 -18.27
N ILE A 27 -13.01 -13.96 -19.05
CA ILE A 27 -13.30 -12.54 -19.00
C ILE A 27 -14.74 -12.20 -19.38
N THR A 28 -15.36 -12.98 -20.28
CA THR A 28 -16.72 -12.75 -20.76
C THR A 28 -17.72 -13.10 -19.66
N ASP A 29 -17.55 -14.27 -19.05
CA ASP A 29 -18.31 -14.68 -17.86
C ASP A 29 -18.12 -13.70 -16.70
N PHE A 30 -16.88 -13.29 -16.39
CA PHE A 30 -16.60 -12.28 -15.36
C PHE A 30 -17.41 -10.99 -15.60
N LYS A 31 -17.35 -10.42 -16.81
CA LYS A 31 -18.08 -9.20 -17.16
C LYS A 31 -19.59 -9.36 -17.01
N LYS A 32 -20.13 -10.54 -17.39
CA LYS A 32 -21.55 -10.87 -17.29
C LYS A 32 -21.97 -10.98 -15.82
N LYS A 33 -21.29 -11.81 -15.03
CA LYS A 33 -21.52 -11.95 -13.58
C LYS A 33 -21.45 -10.61 -12.85
N PHE A 34 -20.40 -9.83 -13.12
CA PHE A 34 -20.22 -8.50 -12.51
C PHE A 34 -21.37 -7.54 -12.83
N LYS A 35 -21.76 -7.44 -14.11
CA LYS A 35 -22.89 -6.59 -14.53
C LYS A 35 -24.20 -7.03 -13.89
N THR A 36 -24.48 -8.34 -13.89
CA THR A 36 -25.71 -8.89 -13.32
C THR A 36 -25.81 -8.60 -11.84
N ARG A 37 -24.73 -8.81 -11.07
CA ARG A 37 -24.74 -8.55 -9.61
C ARG A 37 -24.91 -7.08 -9.25
N LEU A 38 -24.28 -6.16 -9.99
CA LEU A 38 -24.48 -4.74 -9.74
C LEU A 38 -25.88 -4.26 -10.15
N ARG A 39 -26.41 -4.74 -11.29
CA ARG A 39 -27.75 -4.36 -11.76
C ARG A 39 -28.88 -4.95 -10.91
N SER A 40 -28.68 -6.12 -10.30
CA SER A 40 -29.65 -6.70 -9.37
C SER A 40 -29.78 -5.86 -8.09
N ALA A 41 -28.69 -5.24 -7.65
CA ALA A 41 -28.70 -4.36 -6.47
C ALA A 41 -29.11 -2.92 -6.79
N LEU A 42 -28.72 -2.39 -7.96
CA LEU A 42 -28.99 -1.01 -8.37
C LEU A 42 -29.47 -0.97 -9.84
N LYS A 43 -30.74 -0.61 -10.05
CA LYS A 43 -31.31 -0.46 -11.41
C LYS A 43 -30.58 0.60 -12.23
N ASN A 44 -30.24 1.73 -11.61
CA ASN A 44 -29.59 2.86 -12.28
C ASN A 44 -28.08 2.80 -12.07
N VAL A 45 -27.38 1.99 -12.88
CA VAL A 45 -25.92 1.92 -12.90
C VAL A 45 -25.38 1.81 -14.33
N THR A 46 -24.34 2.57 -14.66
CA THR A 46 -23.64 2.44 -15.95
C THR A 46 -22.29 1.77 -15.72
N ILE A 47 -22.07 0.63 -16.35
CA ILE A 47 -20.84 -0.16 -16.23
C ILE A 47 -20.19 -0.28 -17.59
N THR A 48 -18.94 0.15 -17.68
CA THR A 48 -18.12 0.12 -18.89
C THR A 48 -16.82 -0.59 -18.61
N PHE A 49 -16.42 -1.48 -19.51
CA PHE A 49 -15.19 -2.26 -19.42
C PHE A 49 -14.24 -1.85 -20.53
N LYS A 50 -12.95 -1.81 -20.23
CA LYS A 50 -11.89 -1.67 -21.23
C LYS A 50 -10.73 -2.59 -20.87
N GLU A 51 -10.32 -3.41 -21.82
CA GLU A 51 -9.18 -4.31 -21.69
C GLU A 51 -7.91 -3.62 -22.19
N TYR A 52 -6.78 -4.04 -21.62
CA TYR A 52 -5.44 -3.58 -21.98
C TYR A 52 -4.50 -4.78 -22.10
N GLU A 53 -3.39 -4.58 -22.80
CA GLU A 53 -2.41 -5.62 -23.15
C GLU A 53 -1.77 -6.29 -21.92
N ASP A 54 -1.75 -5.64 -20.76
CA ASP A 54 -1.23 -6.20 -19.50
C ASP A 54 -2.20 -7.17 -18.80
N ASN A 55 -3.19 -7.72 -19.51
CA ASN A 55 -4.32 -8.48 -18.96
C ASN A 55 -5.10 -7.71 -17.86
N ALA A 56 -4.99 -6.38 -17.87
CA ALA A 56 -5.75 -5.54 -16.95
C ALA A 56 -7.11 -5.18 -17.53
N ILE A 57 -8.13 -5.34 -16.69
CA ILE A 57 -9.50 -4.95 -16.97
C ILE A 57 -9.77 -3.66 -16.21
N TRP A 58 -10.02 -2.59 -16.95
CA TRP A 58 -10.49 -1.33 -16.41
C TRP A 58 -12.01 -1.32 -16.39
N ILE A 59 -12.57 -1.17 -15.20
CA ILE A 59 -14.00 -1.10 -14.97
C ILE A 59 -14.32 0.31 -14.53
N ARG A 60 -15.16 1.01 -15.28
CA ARG A 60 -15.73 2.29 -14.88
C ARG A 60 -17.20 2.06 -14.50
N VAL A 61 -17.54 2.45 -13.28
CA VAL A 61 -18.89 2.34 -12.72
C VAL A 61 -19.40 3.74 -12.38
N ALA A 62 -20.45 4.18 -13.06
CA ALA A 62 -21.18 5.38 -12.70
C ALA A 62 -22.43 5.00 -11.90
N TRP A 63 -22.57 5.59 -10.72
CA TRP A 63 -23.62 5.25 -9.75
C TRP A 63 -24.82 6.18 -9.91
N GLY A 64 -26.01 5.60 -9.90
CA GLY A 64 -27.28 6.30 -9.76
C GLY A 64 -28.00 5.87 -8.48
N THR A 65 -29.12 6.53 -8.21
CA THR A 65 -30.05 6.11 -7.14
C THR A 65 -31.32 5.57 -7.79
N PRO A 66 -32.24 4.90 -7.06
CA PRO A 66 -33.50 4.45 -7.64
C PRO A 66 -34.28 5.55 -8.37
N TYR A 67 -34.12 6.81 -7.92
CA TYR A 67 -34.85 7.97 -8.42
C TYR A 67 -34.01 8.89 -9.33
N LYS A 68 -32.69 8.70 -9.43
CA LYS A 68 -31.79 9.55 -10.22
C LYS A 68 -30.95 8.75 -11.20
N LYS A 69 -30.80 9.30 -12.41
CA LYS A 69 -29.92 8.73 -13.44
C LYS A 69 -28.46 8.63 -12.93
N PRO A 70 -27.66 7.68 -13.45
CA PRO A 70 -26.27 7.52 -13.05
C PRO A 70 -25.44 8.78 -13.29
N ASN A 71 -24.69 9.22 -12.27
CA ASN A 71 -23.84 10.39 -12.38
C ASN A 71 -22.53 10.05 -13.13
N GLN A 72 -22.45 10.44 -14.40
CA GLN A 72 -21.28 10.17 -15.24
C GLN A 72 -20.04 10.98 -14.86
N TYR A 73 -20.19 12.08 -14.11
CA TYR A 73 -19.08 12.94 -13.70
C TYR A 73 -18.36 12.44 -12.44
N LYS A 74 -19.04 11.63 -11.62
CA LYS A 74 -18.49 11.02 -10.40
C LYS A 74 -18.45 9.48 -10.47
N PRO A 75 -17.73 8.89 -11.44
CA PRO A 75 -17.59 7.44 -11.52
C PRO A 75 -16.53 6.93 -10.54
N SER A 76 -16.70 5.67 -10.15
CA SER A 76 -15.65 4.84 -9.56
C SER A 76 -14.90 4.09 -10.66
N TYR A 77 -13.59 3.98 -10.52
CA TYR A 77 -12.74 3.16 -11.38
C TYR A 77 -12.18 1.98 -10.59
N VAL A 78 -12.14 0.83 -11.25
CA VAL A 78 -11.51 -0.39 -10.75
C VAL A 78 -10.54 -0.88 -11.82
N VAL A 79 -9.36 -1.31 -11.40
CA VAL A 79 -8.38 -1.98 -12.25
C VAL A 79 -8.13 -3.34 -11.64
N TYR A 80 -8.49 -4.39 -12.38
CA TYR A 80 -8.33 -5.78 -11.97
C TYR A 80 -7.41 -6.51 -12.94
N HIS A 81 -6.53 -7.34 -12.41
CA HIS A 81 -5.59 -8.16 -13.18
C HIS A 81 -5.98 -9.62 -13.00
N SER A 82 -6.37 -10.29 -14.08
CA SER A 82 -6.89 -11.67 -14.02
C SER A 82 -5.91 -12.69 -13.40
N GLN A 83 -4.61 -12.42 -13.51
CA GLN A 83 -3.54 -13.30 -13.02
C GLN A 83 -3.16 -13.04 -11.55
N THR A 84 -3.74 -12.05 -10.89
CA THR A 84 -3.34 -11.67 -9.53
C THR A 84 -4.53 -11.50 -8.61
N PRO A 85 -4.38 -11.79 -7.31
CA PRO A 85 -5.45 -11.60 -6.33
C PRO A 85 -5.66 -10.12 -5.94
N TYR A 86 -5.09 -9.17 -6.66
CA TYR A 86 -5.10 -7.75 -6.29
C TYR A 86 -6.03 -6.93 -7.17
N VAL A 87 -6.74 -6.01 -6.53
CA VAL A 87 -7.64 -5.06 -7.19
C VAL A 87 -7.30 -3.66 -6.75
N PHE A 88 -7.24 -2.73 -7.70
CA PHE A 88 -7.02 -1.32 -7.42
C PHE A 88 -8.32 -0.56 -7.63
N ILE A 89 -8.81 0.10 -6.57
CA ILE A 89 -10.07 0.86 -6.62
C ILE A 89 -9.74 2.33 -6.40
N SER A 90 -10.23 3.19 -7.29
CA SER A 90 -10.11 4.63 -7.09
C SER A 90 -10.99 5.05 -5.90
N SER A 91 -10.42 5.79 -4.95
CA SER A 91 -11.16 6.41 -3.85
C SER A 91 -12.28 7.27 -4.42
N SER A 92 -13.52 6.80 -4.27
CA SER A 92 -14.72 7.48 -4.74
C SER A 92 -15.33 8.32 -3.62
N VAL A 93 -16.02 9.38 -3.99
CA VAL A 93 -16.75 10.25 -3.04
C VAL A 93 -17.89 9.47 -2.36
N LEU A 94 -18.44 8.47 -3.05
CA LEU A 94 -19.53 7.61 -2.54
C LEU A 94 -18.95 6.38 -1.83
N LYS A 95 -18.58 6.54 -0.56
CA LYS A 95 -18.09 5.42 0.28
C LYS A 95 -19.14 4.33 0.50
N SER A 96 -20.44 4.68 0.44
CA SER A 96 -21.54 3.75 0.64
C SER A 96 -21.70 2.70 -0.45
N THR A 97 -21.23 2.97 -1.68
CA THR A 97 -21.33 2.02 -2.80
C THR A 97 -20.16 1.03 -2.85
N LEU A 98 -19.13 1.26 -2.03
CA LEU A 98 -17.92 0.43 -2.01
C LEU A 98 -18.19 -1.03 -1.59
N PRO A 99 -18.98 -1.33 -0.53
CA PRO A 99 -19.27 -2.72 -0.16
C PRO A 99 -19.95 -3.49 -1.29
N LEU A 100 -20.89 -2.85 -1.99
CA LEU A 100 -21.59 -3.45 -3.13
C LEU A 100 -20.63 -3.72 -4.30
N LEU A 101 -19.74 -2.79 -4.59
CA LEU A 101 -18.69 -2.96 -5.61
C LEU A 101 -17.77 -4.13 -5.26
N CYS A 102 -17.32 -4.20 -4.01
CA CYS A 102 -16.48 -5.28 -3.49
C CYS A 102 -17.17 -6.65 -3.60
N GLN A 103 -18.45 -6.75 -3.23
CA GLN A 103 -19.20 -8.00 -3.40
C GLN A 103 -19.35 -8.40 -4.86
N ALA A 104 -19.65 -7.45 -5.76
CA ALA A 104 -19.73 -7.76 -7.18
C ALA A 104 -18.40 -8.27 -7.76
N LEU A 105 -17.27 -7.73 -7.28
CA LEU A 105 -15.93 -8.22 -7.64
C LEU A 105 -15.71 -9.65 -7.15
N ILE A 106 -15.94 -9.92 -5.86
CA ILE A 106 -15.78 -11.24 -5.24
C ILE A 106 -16.56 -12.30 -6.03
N VAL A 107 -17.86 -12.04 -6.27
CA VAL A 107 -18.75 -13.00 -6.94
C VAL A 107 -18.40 -13.17 -8.41
N ALA A 108 -17.94 -12.12 -9.09
CA ALA A 108 -17.56 -12.23 -10.50
C ALA A 108 -16.22 -12.97 -10.70
N SER A 109 -15.30 -12.86 -9.74
CA SER A 109 -13.95 -13.44 -9.80
C SER A 109 -13.81 -14.77 -9.05
N ASN A 110 -14.89 -15.29 -8.48
CA ASN A 110 -14.93 -16.52 -7.67
C ASN A 110 -13.93 -16.50 -6.49
N TYR A 111 -13.74 -15.32 -5.88
CA TYR A 111 -13.04 -15.21 -4.60
C TYR A 111 -14.06 -15.32 -3.46
N HIS A 112 -13.58 -15.51 -2.23
CA HIS A 112 -14.44 -15.62 -1.05
C HIS A 112 -14.38 -14.36 -0.17
N GLU A 113 -13.21 -13.73 -0.13
CA GLU A 113 -12.95 -12.59 0.72
C GLU A 113 -12.22 -11.49 -0.05
N ILE A 114 -12.53 -10.23 0.25
CA ILE A 114 -11.78 -9.05 -0.18
C ILE A 114 -11.46 -8.18 1.03
N ARG A 115 -10.18 -7.81 1.20
CA ARG A 115 -9.71 -6.93 2.26
C ARG A 115 -9.03 -5.70 1.68
N GLU A 116 -9.36 -4.54 2.21
CA GLU A 116 -8.60 -3.32 1.92
C GLU A 116 -7.20 -3.43 2.52
N MET A 117 -6.18 -3.20 1.70
CA MET A 117 -4.82 -3.06 2.17
C MET A 117 -4.61 -1.63 2.67
N GLU A 118 -3.73 -1.46 3.64
CA GLU A 118 -3.36 -0.14 4.17
C GLU A 118 -2.39 0.60 3.24
N LEU A 119 -2.59 0.50 1.92
CA LEU A 119 -1.75 1.07 0.87
C LEU A 119 -2.57 1.94 -0.09
N ARG A 120 -2.22 3.22 -0.16
CA ARG A 120 -2.85 4.20 -1.06
C ARG A 120 -1.84 5.13 -1.69
N SER A 121 -2.04 5.48 -2.96
CA SER A 121 -1.16 6.42 -3.68
C SER A 121 -1.92 7.04 -4.86
N HIS A 122 -1.40 8.14 -5.41
CA HIS A 122 -1.90 8.68 -6.67
C HIS A 122 -1.36 7.89 -7.87
N SER A 123 -0.14 7.34 -7.78
CA SER A 123 0.48 6.57 -8.86
C SER A 123 0.03 5.11 -8.86
N LEU A 124 -0.84 4.74 -9.82
CA LEU A 124 -1.30 3.35 -9.97
C LEU A 124 -0.14 2.40 -10.31
N ASN A 125 0.80 2.83 -11.14
CA ASN A 125 1.96 2.01 -11.53
C ASN A 125 2.85 1.72 -10.32
N SER A 126 3.13 2.73 -9.48
CA SER A 126 3.89 2.52 -8.25
C SER A 126 3.21 1.51 -7.31
N LEU A 127 1.88 1.55 -7.21
CA LEU A 127 1.14 0.57 -6.41
C LEU A 127 1.27 -0.84 -6.99
N LYS A 128 1.17 -0.99 -8.32
CA LYS A 128 1.42 -2.27 -8.99
C LYS A 128 2.84 -2.77 -8.68
N ASP A 129 3.84 -1.90 -8.78
CA ASP A 129 5.23 -2.26 -8.53
C ASP A 129 5.41 -2.77 -7.09
N ILE A 130 4.92 -2.03 -6.10
CA ILE A 130 5.00 -2.40 -4.67
C ILE A 130 4.31 -3.76 -4.42
N VAL A 131 3.08 -3.91 -4.91
CA VAL A 131 2.23 -5.07 -4.62
C VAL A 131 2.69 -6.33 -5.35
N PHE A 132 3.09 -6.19 -6.61
CA PHE A 132 3.61 -7.29 -7.42
C PHE A 132 5.09 -7.57 -7.17
N LYS A 133 5.76 -6.77 -6.33
CA LYS A 133 7.20 -6.84 -6.05
C LYS A 133 8.03 -6.80 -7.34
N ARG A 134 7.59 -6.03 -8.34
CA ARG A 134 8.25 -5.91 -9.66
C ARG A 134 9.37 -4.87 -9.70
N TYR A 135 9.47 -4.03 -8.69
CA TYR A 135 10.57 -3.07 -8.54
C TYR A 135 11.81 -3.83 -8.10
N SER A 136 12.91 -3.62 -8.84
CA SER A 136 14.19 -4.32 -8.71
C SER A 136 14.89 -3.96 -7.40
N GLN A 137 14.40 -4.51 -6.31
CA GLN A 137 15.17 -4.60 -5.09
C GLN A 137 15.57 -6.05 -4.93
N ASN A 138 16.84 -6.30 -5.20
CA ASN A 138 17.58 -7.42 -4.63
C ASN A 138 17.66 -7.23 -3.11
N PHE A 139 16.51 -7.23 -2.43
CA PHE A 139 16.47 -7.35 -0.98
C PHE A 139 16.97 -8.75 -0.68
N GLN A 140 18.28 -8.87 -0.53
CA GLN A 140 18.87 -10.01 0.13
C GLN A 140 18.28 -10.01 1.54
N THR A 141 17.27 -10.86 1.73
CA THR A 141 16.84 -11.32 3.05
C THR A 141 18.09 -11.73 3.80
N CYS A 142 18.51 -10.91 4.77
CA CYS A 142 19.48 -11.21 5.84
C CYS A 142 20.48 -12.33 5.53
N THR A 143 21.23 -12.23 4.43
CA THR A 143 22.36 -13.11 4.16
C THR A 143 23.46 -12.26 3.54
N PRO A 144 24.59 -12.07 4.23
CA PRO A 144 25.68 -11.28 3.68
C PRO A 144 26.30 -12.06 2.53
N LYS A 145 26.05 -11.63 1.28
CA LYS A 145 26.97 -11.97 0.19
C LYS A 145 28.10 -10.96 0.17
N PRO A 146 29.36 -11.38 -0.03
CA PRO A 146 30.48 -10.45 -0.11
C PRO A 146 30.26 -9.52 -1.30
N LEU A 147 30.21 -8.21 -1.05
CA LEU A 147 30.16 -7.19 -2.08
C LEU A 147 31.46 -7.29 -2.91
N GLN A 148 31.37 -7.70 -4.17
CA GLN A 148 32.45 -7.43 -5.13
C GLN A 148 32.47 -5.92 -5.37
N GLY A 149 33.60 -5.30 -5.04
CA GLY A 149 33.79 -3.86 -5.03
C GLY A 149 33.54 -3.22 -6.39
N GLY A 150 32.51 -2.37 -6.45
CA GLY A 150 32.40 -1.33 -7.46
C GLY A 150 33.14 -0.10 -6.96
N ASN A 151 34.41 0.03 -7.35
CA ASN A 151 35.16 1.27 -7.14
C ASN A 151 34.56 2.35 -8.04
N VAL A 152 33.87 3.34 -7.46
CA VAL A 152 33.63 4.61 -8.13
C VAL A 152 34.82 5.49 -7.79
N GLU A 153 35.72 5.69 -8.75
CA GLU A 153 36.81 6.66 -8.61
C GLU A 153 36.23 8.08 -8.45
N PRO A 154 36.70 8.87 -7.47
CA PRO A 154 36.29 10.26 -7.36
C PRO A 154 37.00 11.06 -8.46
N GLU A 155 36.26 11.44 -9.50
CA GLU A 155 36.69 12.43 -10.48
C GLU A 155 36.86 13.79 -9.75
N ASN A 156 38.10 14.27 -9.66
CA ASN A 156 38.52 15.59 -9.19
C ASN A 156 38.19 15.96 -7.73
N ALA A 157 38.76 15.24 -6.76
CA ALA A 157 38.91 15.75 -5.40
C ALA A 157 40.23 16.54 -5.27
N ASP A 158 40.16 17.81 -4.86
CA ASP A 158 41.35 18.61 -4.50
C ASP A 158 42.11 17.89 -3.36
N ILE A 159 43.39 17.59 -3.59
CA ILE A 159 44.23 16.73 -2.74
C ILE A 159 44.37 17.31 -1.31
N ARG A 160 44.02 18.59 -1.12
CA ARG A 160 44.02 19.30 0.16
C ARG A 160 42.76 19.12 1.01
N ILE A 161 41.69 18.54 0.47
CA ILE A 161 40.45 18.32 1.22
C ILE A 161 40.48 16.94 1.86
N VAL A 162 40.80 16.88 3.15
CA VAL A 162 40.66 15.65 3.94
C VAL A 162 39.19 15.50 4.29
N GLU A 163 38.53 14.47 3.76
CA GLU A 163 37.16 14.14 4.13
C GLU A 163 37.17 13.43 5.50
N GLU A 164 37.16 14.22 6.58
CA GLU A 164 37.30 13.74 7.97
C GLU A 164 36.31 12.62 8.33
N ASN A 165 35.12 12.62 7.72
CA ASN A 165 34.05 11.64 7.99
C ASN A 165 33.89 10.58 6.89
N ARG A 166 34.94 10.30 6.10
CA ARG A 166 34.85 9.34 4.99
C ARG A 166 34.37 7.95 5.42
N SER A 167 34.94 7.42 6.51
CA SER A 167 34.57 6.09 7.03
C SER A 167 33.11 6.01 7.47
N GLU A 168 32.59 7.08 8.10
CA GLU A 168 31.21 7.17 8.54
C GLU A 168 30.26 7.33 7.35
N LYS A 169 30.62 8.16 6.35
CA LYS A 169 29.85 8.28 5.10
C LYS A 169 29.77 6.95 4.35
N GLU A 170 30.88 6.22 4.26
CA GLU A 170 30.91 4.88 3.66
C GLU A 170 30.07 3.86 4.45
N ARG A 171 30.08 3.93 5.80
CA ARG A 171 29.21 3.11 6.66
C ARG A 171 27.74 3.40 6.42
N ILE A 172 27.34 4.68 6.44
CA ILE A 172 25.97 5.12 6.17
C ILE A 172 25.53 4.69 4.77
N HIS A 173 26.40 4.85 3.77
CA HIS A 173 26.09 4.47 2.40
C HIS A 173 25.81 2.98 2.26
N ARG A 174 26.65 2.11 2.86
CA ARG A 174 26.43 0.66 2.86
C ARG A 174 25.12 0.27 3.53
N LEU A 175 24.85 0.76 4.73
CA LEU A 175 23.59 0.47 5.44
C LEU A 175 22.37 0.95 4.66
N ASN A 176 22.45 2.13 4.04
CA ASN A 176 21.36 2.68 3.26
C ASN A 176 21.10 1.86 1.98
N GLN A 177 22.16 1.35 1.34
CA GLN A 177 22.04 0.43 0.21
C GLN A 177 21.47 -0.94 0.61
N GLU A 178 21.84 -1.47 1.78
CA GLU A 178 21.28 -2.73 2.29
C GLU A 178 19.77 -2.62 2.54
N VAL A 179 19.34 -1.47 3.08
CA VAL A 179 17.94 -1.25 3.49
C VAL A 179 17.03 -0.83 2.33
N PHE A 180 17.49 0.06 1.45
CA PHE A 180 16.68 0.60 0.36
C PHE A 180 17.05 0.01 -1.01
N GLY A 181 18.18 -0.68 -1.13
CA GLY A 181 18.69 -1.13 -2.42
C GLY A 181 19.25 -0.01 -3.30
N SER A 182 19.84 -0.43 -4.41
CA SER A 182 20.45 0.45 -5.42
C SER A 182 19.47 0.92 -6.50
N GLY A 183 18.33 0.25 -6.67
CA GLY A 183 17.34 0.55 -7.70
C GLY A 183 16.47 1.79 -7.43
N PRO A 184 15.74 2.27 -8.45
CA PRO A 184 14.77 3.35 -8.29
C PRO A 184 13.58 2.88 -7.46
N HIS A 185 13.09 3.75 -6.57
CA HIS A 185 11.94 3.44 -5.74
C HIS A 185 10.61 3.77 -6.40
N PRO A 186 9.54 2.98 -6.12
CA PRO A 186 8.20 3.33 -6.55
C PRO A 186 7.78 4.67 -5.93
N LYS A 187 7.11 5.51 -6.73
CA LYS A 187 6.65 6.82 -6.25
C LYS A 187 5.54 6.64 -5.22
N LEU A 188 5.72 7.22 -4.05
CA LEU A 188 4.75 7.24 -2.97
C LEU A 188 4.71 8.65 -2.38
N GLU A 189 3.52 9.21 -2.23
CA GLU A 189 3.38 10.62 -1.88
C GLU A 189 3.38 10.86 -0.36
N PHE A 190 2.98 9.86 0.42
CA PHE A 190 2.85 10.01 1.86
C PHE A 190 2.89 8.66 2.61
N ALA A 191 3.20 8.73 3.90
CA ALA A 191 3.02 7.66 4.87
C ALA A 191 2.46 8.25 6.18
N GLN A 192 1.53 7.53 6.80
CA GLN A 192 0.79 7.99 7.97
C GLN A 192 0.83 6.95 9.09
N TYR A 193 1.25 7.36 10.28
CA TYR A 193 1.35 6.54 11.47
C TYR A 193 0.42 7.09 12.54
N ARG A 194 -0.59 6.31 12.92
CA ARG A 194 -1.53 6.62 13.99
C ARG A 194 -1.21 5.75 15.20
N LEU A 195 -0.68 6.37 16.25
CA LEU A 195 -0.40 5.74 17.54
C LEU A 195 -1.58 5.94 18.49
N GLU A 196 -1.98 4.87 19.16
CA GLU A 196 -2.97 4.87 20.24
C GLU A 196 -2.52 3.91 21.34
N THR A 197 -2.02 4.46 22.46
CA THR A 197 -1.42 3.73 23.58
C THR A 197 -2.00 4.25 24.89
N MET A 198 -2.08 3.40 25.91
CA MET A 198 -2.50 3.79 27.25
C MET A 198 -1.28 4.22 28.04
N PHE A 199 -1.40 5.28 28.84
CA PHE A 199 -0.36 5.59 29.80
C PHE A 199 -0.37 4.51 30.89
N LYS A 200 0.78 3.87 31.11
CA LYS A 200 0.96 2.89 32.19
C LYS A 200 1.53 3.63 33.40
N SER A 201 0.67 4.06 34.31
CA SER A 201 1.10 4.51 35.64
C SER A 201 1.33 3.30 36.56
N ASP A 202 2.21 3.47 37.55
CA ASP A 202 2.28 2.52 38.67
C ASP A 202 0.91 2.52 39.38
N PRO A 203 0.25 1.36 39.56
CA PRO A 203 -1.05 1.27 40.21
C PRO A 203 -1.09 1.85 41.63
N LYS A 204 0.07 2.06 42.27
CA LYS A 204 0.17 2.66 43.60
C LYS A 204 0.15 4.20 43.62
N LEU A 205 0.46 4.82 42.49
CA LEU A 205 0.66 6.27 42.41
C LEU A 205 -0.54 7.02 41.83
N ASP A 206 -1.53 6.32 41.27
CA ASP A 206 -2.83 6.78 40.72
C ASP A 206 -2.87 8.26 40.27
N VAL A 207 -1.83 8.72 39.57
CA VAL A 207 -1.65 10.14 39.19
C VAL A 207 -2.63 10.57 38.10
N LEU A 208 -3.32 9.62 37.47
CA LEU A 208 -4.19 9.85 36.33
C LEU A 208 -5.56 9.20 36.56
N ASP A 209 -6.51 9.99 37.08
CA ASP A 209 -7.93 9.62 37.20
C ASP A 209 -8.58 9.24 35.85
N LYS A 210 -7.99 9.67 34.73
CA LYS A 210 -8.51 9.45 33.38
C LYS A 210 -7.67 8.41 32.64
N LYS A 211 -8.24 7.20 32.51
CA LYS A 211 -7.76 6.13 31.61
C LYS A 211 -8.04 6.46 30.14
N GLU A 212 -7.58 7.61 29.67
CA GLU A 212 -7.69 7.98 28.25
C GLU A 212 -6.43 7.58 27.47
N PRO A 213 -6.57 7.01 26.26
CA PRO A 213 -5.41 6.66 25.44
C PRO A 213 -4.72 7.92 24.90
N PHE A 214 -3.39 7.95 24.98
CA PHE A 214 -2.57 8.88 24.22
C PHE A 214 -2.71 8.58 22.73
N ARG A 215 -3.04 9.63 21.96
CA ARG A 215 -3.24 9.55 20.51
C ARG A 215 -2.26 10.49 19.82
N CYS A 216 -1.41 9.94 18.96
CA CYS A 216 -0.49 10.72 18.14
C CYS A 216 -0.62 10.34 16.66
N LEU A 217 -0.56 11.33 15.79
CA LEU A 217 -0.61 11.16 14.35
C LEU A 217 0.63 11.79 13.71
N VAL A 218 1.46 10.96 13.09
CA VAL A 218 2.62 11.40 12.31
C VAL A 218 2.31 11.16 10.84
N LYS A 219 2.48 12.18 9.99
CA LYS A 219 2.30 12.06 8.55
C LYS A 219 3.51 12.63 7.82
N PHE A 220 4.19 11.77 7.07
CA PHE A 220 5.24 12.15 6.13
C PHE A 220 4.61 12.40 4.76
N SER A 221 5.05 13.45 4.07
CA SER A 221 4.56 13.82 2.74
C SER A 221 5.72 14.30 1.90
N SER A 222 5.89 13.72 0.71
CA SER A 222 6.89 14.10 -0.28
C SER A 222 6.47 13.55 -1.64
N PRO A 223 6.74 14.24 -2.77
CA PRO A 223 6.47 13.68 -4.10
C PRO A 223 7.14 12.32 -4.35
N HIS A 224 8.28 12.08 -3.69
CA HIS A 224 9.07 10.86 -3.78
C HIS A 224 9.48 10.39 -2.38
N LEU A 225 8.52 10.04 -1.53
CA LEU A 225 8.76 9.75 -0.11
C LEU A 225 9.88 8.74 0.13
N LEU A 226 9.91 7.62 -0.59
CA LEU A 226 10.91 6.57 -0.37
C LEU A 226 12.33 7.04 -0.71
N GLU A 227 12.49 7.83 -1.77
CA GLU A 227 13.78 8.45 -2.11
C GLU A 227 14.16 9.52 -1.08
N SER A 228 13.19 10.32 -0.62
CA SER A 228 13.43 11.29 0.45
C SER A 228 13.92 10.59 1.72
N LEU A 229 13.28 9.50 2.13
CA LEU A 229 13.70 8.70 3.29
C LEU A 229 15.12 8.15 3.09
N LYS A 230 15.42 7.57 1.92
CA LYS A 230 16.77 7.11 1.56
C LYS A 230 17.81 8.23 1.67
N SER A 231 17.46 9.47 1.33
CA SER A 231 18.39 10.60 1.38
C SER A 231 18.64 11.20 2.77
N LEU A 232 17.81 10.89 3.78
CA LEU A 232 17.90 11.52 5.12
C LEU A 232 19.22 11.23 5.83
N ALA A 233 19.63 9.97 5.87
CA ALA A 233 20.85 9.58 6.59
C ALA A 233 22.13 10.07 5.89
N PRO A 234 22.31 9.93 4.55
CA PRO A 234 23.45 10.53 3.85
C PRO A 234 23.52 12.05 3.97
N ALA A 235 22.39 12.74 4.11
CA ALA A 235 22.33 14.19 4.30
C ALA A 235 22.61 14.64 5.76
N GLY A 236 22.82 13.71 6.69
CA GLY A 236 23.03 14.03 8.11
C GLY A 236 21.78 14.51 8.85
N MET A 237 20.60 14.31 8.27
CA MET A 237 19.31 14.75 8.85
C MET A 237 18.69 13.70 9.79
N ALA A 238 19.20 12.48 9.77
CA ALA A 238 18.76 11.37 10.62
C ALA A 238 19.89 10.36 10.82
N ASP A 239 19.87 9.67 11.96
CA ASP A 239 20.85 8.64 12.27
C ASP A 239 20.65 7.38 11.42
N ALA A 240 21.75 6.74 11.04
CA ALA A 240 21.74 5.44 10.36
C ALA A 240 21.97 4.28 11.34
N PRO A 241 21.17 3.20 11.31
CA PRO A 241 20.12 2.92 10.32
C PRO A 241 18.78 3.61 10.64
N LEU A 242 18.02 3.93 9.59
CA LEU A 242 16.68 4.48 9.75
C LEU A 242 15.73 3.48 10.41
N SER A 243 14.74 4.03 11.13
CA SER A 243 13.75 3.23 11.85
C SER A 243 13.07 2.18 10.96
N PRO A 244 12.95 0.92 11.42
CA PRO A 244 12.20 -0.13 10.72
C PRO A 244 10.75 0.24 10.37
N LEU A 245 10.15 1.18 11.11
CA LEU A 245 8.82 1.69 10.81
C LEU A 245 8.76 2.41 9.46
N LEU A 246 9.84 3.10 9.08
CA LEU A 246 9.94 3.85 7.82
C LEU A 246 10.42 2.95 6.68
N THR A 247 11.34 2.02 6.96
CA THR A 247 11.96 1.18 5.94
C THR A 247 11.05 0.01 5.52
N CYS A 248 10.11 -0.42 6.37
CA CYS A 248 9.20 -1.54 6.07
C CYS A 248 8.02 -1.21 5.13
N ILE A 249 7.82 0.05 4.74
CA ILE A 249 6.72 0.51 3.84
C ILE A 249 6.64 -0.35 2.55
N PRO A 250 7.72 -0.45 1.74
CA PRO A 250 7.73 -1.27 0.53
C PRO A 250 7.48 -2.75 0.81
N HIS A 251 8.13 -3.31 1.83
CA HIS A 251 8.05 -4.73 2.17
C HIS A 251 6.68 -5.18 2.65
N LYS A 252 6.04 -4.37 3.50
CA LYS A 252 4.71 -4.66 4.04
C LYS A 252 3.60 -4.26 3.06
N ALA A 253 3.94 -3.55 1.98
CA ALA A 253 3.00 -2.94 1.05
C ALA A 253 1.92 -2.15 1.81
N ARG A 254 2.35 -1.22 2.67
CA ARG A 254 1.49 -0.37 3.51
C ARG A 254 2.09 1.01 3.70
N ASN A 255 1.26 2.05 3.64
CA ASN A 255 1.62 3.41 3.97
C ASN A 255 0.68 4.05 5.00
N TYR A 256 -0.35 3.34 5.45
CA TYR A 256 -1.11 3.68 6.64
C TYR A 256 -0.80 2.66 7.74
N PHE A 257 -0.36 3.13 8.89
CA PHE A 257 -0.02 2.30 10.03
C PHE A 257 -0.86 2.70 11.22
N LYS A 258 -1.43 1.70 11.88
CA LYS A 258 -2.15 1.87 13.15
C LYS A 258 -1.41 1.10 14.24
N ILE A 259 -0.71 1.83 15.09
CA ILE A 259 0.07 1.27 16.19
C ILE A 259 -0.81 1.33 17.44
N ARG A 260 -1.12 0.15 17.98
CA ARG A 260 -1.93 -0.03 19.18
C ARG A 260 -1.24 -1.02 20.11
N GLU A 261 -1.49 -0.89 21.40
CA GLU A 261 -1.06 -1.90 22.35
C GLU A 261 -1.68 -3.26 22.03
N LYS A 262 -0.86 -4.30 22.10
CA LYS A 262 -1.33 -5.69 22.00
C LYS A 262 -2.13 -5.98 23.26
N LYS A 263 -3.45 -6.02 23.15
CA LYS A 263 -4.30 -6.56 24.24
C LYS A 263 -3.85 -8.00 24.48
N GLY A 264 -3.53 -8.34 25.72
CA GLY A 264 -3.09 -9.69 26.09
C GLY A 264 -4.09 -10.73 25.60
N LEU A 265 -3.59 -11.84 25.05
CA LEU A 265 -4.38 -13.05 24.89
C LEU A 265 -4.76 -13.54 26.29
N TYR A 266 -6.02 -13.35 26.67
CA TYR A 266 -6.67 -14.30 27.57
C TYR A 266 -7.31 -15.36 26.66
N PRO A 267 -7.11 -16.67 26.93
CA PRO A 267 -7.81 -17.71 26.19
C PRO A 267 -9.30 -17.60 26.55
N GLU A 268 -10.12 -17.14 25.61
CA GLU A 268 -11.57 -17.28 25.73
C GLU A 268 -11.89 -18.78 25.73
N SER A 269 -12.28 -19.25 26.90
CA SER A 269 -12.91 -20.53 27.14
C SER A 269 -14.03 -20.74 26.12
N PHE A 270 -13.94 -21.85 25.37
CA PHE A 270 -15.05 -22.40 24.64
C PHE A 270 -16.25 -22.58 25.58
N VAL A 271 -17.33 -21.86 25.31
CA VAL A 271 -18.67 -22.25 25.73
C VAL A 271 -19.57 -22.02 24.53
N SER A 272 -19.88 -23.11 23.83
CA SER A 272 -21.10 -23.23 23.05
C SER A 272 -22.08 -24.08 23.86
N PRO A 273 -23.41 -23.83 23.78
CA PRO A 273 -24.39 -24.84 24.13
C PRO A 273 -24.31 -26.05 23.19
#